data_AF-A0A1M5C5Q4-F1
#
_entry.id   AF-A0A1M5C5Q4-F1
#
_cell.length_a   1.000
_cell.length_b   1.000
_cell.length_c   1.000
_cell.angle_alpha   90.00
_cell.angle_beta   90.00
_cell.angle_gamma   90.00
#
_symmetry.space_group_name_H-M   'P 1'
#
loop_
_entity.id
_entity.type
_entity.pdbx_description
1 polymer ?
#
loop_
_entity_poly.entity_id
_entity_poly.type
_entity_poly.pdbx_seq_one_letter_code
_entity_poly.pdbx_strand_id
1 'polypeptide(L)'
;MSEARTVETVVMPLSGRTFRWRSDGFFRVDEPVEDGDPGDGDGYWKPWEPDAGWPGTSEASPGETADPTWWLRYGFARPDVRVTAWRADDVDVPVTRLGHLWIAEWRSAAQPLFVALDDEVLEFEVFRPDYLPPARVPFVRTAPNPRG
;
A
#
# COMPACT_ATOMS: atom_id res chain seq x y z
N MET A 1 -14.68 -21.34 26.63
CA MET A 1 -14.99 -21.60 25.21
C MET A 1 -14.28 -20.53 24.41
N SER A 2 -13.32 -20.90 23.55
CA SER A 2 -12.65 -19.93 22.67
C SER A 2 -13.60 -19.65 21.50
N GLU A 3 -13.94 -18.39 21.27
CA GLU A 3 -14.71 -18.01 20.07
C GLU A 3 -13.87 -18.29 18.80
N ALA A 4 -14.53 -18.81 17.76
CA ALA A 4 -13.90 -19.00 16.46
C ALA A 4 -13.59 -17.63 15.86
N ARG A 5 -12.32 -17.39 15.51
CA ARG A 5 -11.90 -16.15 14.86
C ARG A 5 -12.16 -16.24 13.36
N THR A 6 -12.87 -15.26 12.81
CA THR A 6 -13.09 -15.15 11.37
C THR A 6 -11.90 -14.46 10.72
N VAL A 7 -11.52 -14.92 9.52
CA VAL A 7 -10.49 -14.29 8.69
C VAL A 7 -11.11 -13.89 7.36
N GLU A 8 -10.97 -12.61 7.02
CA GLU A 8 -11.27 -12.04 5.71
C GLU A 8 -9.97 -11.96 4.90
N THR A 9 -10.06 -12.05 3.57
CA THR A 9 -8.89 -12.09 2.69
C THR A 9 -9.16 -11.34 1.39
N VAL A 10 -8.15 -10.61 0.90
CA VAL A 10 -8.13 -10.06 -0.46
C VAL A 10 -6.77 -10.33 -1.11
N VAL A 11 -6.78 -10.64 -2.41
CA VAL A 11 -5.57 -10.79 -3.23
C VAL A 11 -5.52 -9.62 -4.20
N MET A 12 -4.40 -8.91 -4.19
CA MET A 12 -4.22 -7.72 -5.02
C MET A 12 -3.80 -8.12 -6.45
N PRO A 13 -4.49 -7.61 -7.49
CA PRO A 13 -4.36 -8.14 -8.85
C PRO A 13 -3.04 -7.83 -9.56
N LEU A 14 -2.34 -6.75 -9.20
CA LEU A 14 -1.08 -6.37 -9.86
C LEU A 14 0.13 -7.03 -9.20
N SER A 15 0.19 -6.95 -7.87
CA SER A 15 1.29 -7.48 -7.08
C SER A 15 1.15 -8.96 -6.79
N GLY A 16 -0.07 -9.51 -6.78
CA GLY A 16 -0.33 -10.89 -6.32
C GLY A 16 -0.29 -11.05 -4.79
N ARG A 17 -0.09 -9.96 -4.04
CA ARG A 17 0.00 -9.99 -2.58
C ARG A 17 -1.33 -10.30 -1.94
N THR A 18 -1.30 -11.08 -0.87
CA THR A 18 -2.51 -11.45 -0.13
C THR A 18 -2.56 -10.69 1.20
N PHE A 19 -3.64 -9.95 1.41
CA PHE A 19 -3.95 -9.29 2.67
C PHE A 19 -5.00 -10.08 3.43
N ARG A 20 -4.77 -10.28 4.72
CA ARG A 20 -5.68 -11.01 5.61
C ARG A 20 -5.98 -10.19 6.84
N TRP A 21 -7.25 -10.17 7.24
CA TRP A 21 -7.73 -9.49 8.43
C TRP A 21 -8.46 -10.49 9.31
N ARG A 22 -8.12 -10.53 10.59
CA ARG A 22 -8.75 -11.39 11.58
C ARG A 22 -9.63 -10.55 12.50
N SER A 23 -10.77 -11.12 12.89
CA SER A 23 -11.81 -10.43 13.67
C SER A 23 -11.35 -9.92 15.05
N ASP A 24 -10.18 -10.35 15.54
CA ASP A 24 -9.56 -9.86 16.78
C ASP A 24 -8.65 -8.63 16.57
N GLY A 25 -8.70 -8.01 15.40
CA GLY A 25 -7.94 -6.79 15.10
C GLY A 25 -6.50 -7.04 14.64
N PHE A 26 -6.19 -8.25 14.19
CA PHE A 26 -4.87 -8.58 13.65
C PHE A 26 -4.90 -8.67 12.13
N PHE A 27 -3.81 -8.31 11.49
CA PHE A 27 -3.64 -8.43 10.04
C PHE A 27 -2.35 -9.15 9.67
N ARG A 28 -2.31 -9.64 8.43
CA ARG A 28 -1.14 -10.28 7.82
C ARG A 28 -1.08 -9.90 6.35
N VAL A 29 0.14 -9.72 5.84
CA VAL A 29 0.42 -9.47 4.42
C VAL A 29 1.38 -10.54 3.96
N ASP A 30 1.01 -11.25 2.90
CA ASP A 30 1.78 -12.33 2.33
C ASP A 30 2.28 -11.96 0.94
N GLU A 31 3.53 -12.32 0.67
CA GLU A 31 4.11 -12.20 -0.67
C GLU A 31 3.38 -13.14 -1.65
N PRO A 32 3.47 -12.88 -2.96
CA PRO A 32 2.92 -13.78 -3.97
C PRO A 32 3.58 -15.14 -3.85
N VAL A 33 2.78 -16.21 -3.98
CA VAL A 33 3.29 -17.58 -3.95
C VAL A 33 3.99 -17.85 -5.30
N GLU A 34 5.32 -17.86 -5.30
CA GLU A 34 6.10 -18.43 -6.41
C GLU A 34 6.06 -19.96 -6.29
N ASP A 35 5.63 -20.66 -7.34
CA ASP A 35 5.72 -22.11 -7.52
C ASP A 35 5.07 -23.03 -6.46
N GLY A 36 3.90 -22.64 -5.94
CA GLY A 36 2.98 -23.58 -5.29
C GLY A 36 3.45 -24.18 -3.96
N ASP A 37 4.55 -23.69 -3.41
CA ASP A 37 4.86 -23.83 -1.98
C ASP A 37 4.18 -22.65 -1.29
N PRO A 38 3.02 -22.84 -0.61
CA PRO A 38 2.45 -21.78 0.19
C PRO A 38 3.44 -21.57 1.33
N GLY A 39 4.45 -20.74 1.09
CA GLY A 39 5.59 -20.65 1.98
C GLY A 39 5.07 -20.60 3.39
N ASP A 40 5.58 -21.50 4.23
CA ASP A 40 5.48 -21.44 5.69
C ASP A 40 6.21 -20.17 6.20
N GLY A 41 6.06 -19.05 5.49
CA GLY A 41 6.23 -17.74 6.06
C GLY A 41 5.25 -17.70 7.20
N ASP A 42 5.76 -17.89 8.40
CA ASP A 42 5.23 -17.38 9.65
C ASP A 42 5.10 -15.86 9.54
N GLY A 43 4.25 -15.37 8.63
CA GLY A 43 3.82 -13.99 8.56
C GLY A 43 3.10 -13.74 9.87
N TYR A 44 3.82 -13.18 10.83
CA TYR A 44 3.30 -12.88 12.14
C TYR A 44 2.08 -11.99 11.96
N TRP A 45 0.95 -12.45 12.53
CA TRP A 45 -0.22 -11.60 12.68
C TRP A 45 0.21 -10.37 13.48
N LYS A 46 0.13 -9.20 12.85
CA LYS A 46 0.44 -7.93 13.48
C LYS A 46 -0.85 -7.33 14.03
N PRO A 47 -0.84 -6.76 15.24
CA PRO A 47 -2.00 -6.03 15.71
C PRO A 47 -2.23 -4.81 14.81
N TRP A 48 -3.49 -4.45 14.62
CA TRP A 48 -3.83 -3.12 14.15
C TRP A 48 -3.47 -2.11 15.23
N GLU A 49 -2.70 -1.12 14.84
CA GLU A 49 -2.31 -0.02 15.71
C GLU A 49 -2.82 1.28 15.05
N PRO A 50 -3.80 1.97 15.64
CA PRO A 50 -4.37 3.19 15.06
C PRO A 50 -3.33 4.31 14.89
N ASP A 51 -2.30 4.31 15.74
CA ASP A 51 -1.26 5.35 15.80
C ASP A 51 0.11 4.84 15.30
N ALA A 52 0.23 3.55 14.99
CA ALA A 52 1.48 3.06 14.40
C ALA A 52 1.54 3.52 12.96
N GLY A 53 2.54 4.35 12.69
CA GLY A 53 2.88 4.78 11.36
C GLY A 53 2.85 3.65 10.32
N TRP A 54 2.51 4.08 9.12
CA TRP A 54 2.07 3.33 7.94
C TRP A 54 3.01 2.18 7.54
N PRO A 55 2.51 0.92 7.45
CA PRO A 55 3.27 -0.20 6.89
C PRO A 55 3.33 -0.07 5.35
N GLY A 56 4.40 0.55 4.83
CA GLY A 56 4.56 0.77 3.39
C GLY A 56 4.82 -0.50 2.57
N THR A 57 4.79 -0.39 1.23
CA THR A 57 5.76 -0.99 0.28
C THR A 57 5.44 -0.67 -1.18
N SER A 58 6.46 -0.31 -1.97
CA SER A 58 6.44 -0.10 -3.44
C SER A 58 7.07 -1.30 -4.19
N GLU A 59 6.83 -1.46 -5.49
CA GLU A 59 7.48 -2.50 -6.32
C GLU A 59 8.95 -2.19 -6.63
N ALA A 60 9.21 -0.99 -7.14
CA ALA A 60 10.53 -0.56 -7.59
C ALA A 60 10.98 0.70 -6.86
N SER A 61 12.30 0.93 -6.79
CA SER A 61 12.78 2.23 -6.34
C SER A 61 12.55 3.27 -7.45
N PRO A 62 12.21 4.51 -7.12
CA PRO A 62 11.99 5.55 -8.13
C PRO A 62 13.25 5.76 -8.97
N GLY A 63 13.04 5.94 -10.28
CA GLY A 63 14.10 6.11 -11.28
C GLY A 63 14.81 4.81 -11.71
N GLU A 64 14.32 3.63 -11.31
CA GLU A 64 14.79 2.33 -11.81
C GLU A 64 14.19 1.99 -13.18
N THR A 65 12.93 2.33 -13.39
CA THR A 65 12.21 2.10 -14.65
C THR A 65 11.76 3.43 -15.25
N ALA A 66 11.90 3.58 -16.57
CA ALA A 66 11.27 4.68 -17.31
C ALA A 66 9.80 4.37 -17.61
N ASP A 67 9.48 3.09 -17.69
CA ASP A 67 8.15 2.60 -18.02
C ASP A 67 7.26 2.50 -16.76
N PRO A 68 5.93 2.65 -16.94
CA PRO A 68 4.99 2.40 -15.86
C PRO A 68 5.17 1.00 -15.26
N THR A 69 5.28 0.96 -13.94
CA THR A 69 5.34 -0.27 -13.13
C THR A 69 4.13 -0.29 -12.19
N TRP A 70 3.90 -1.39 -11.47
CA TRP A 70 2.86 -1.40 -10.43
C TRP A 70 3.38 -0.83 -9.12
N TRP A 71 2.48 -0.27 -8.33
CA TRP A 71 2.76 0.27 -7.03
C TRP A 71 1.69 -0.23 -6.08
N LEU A 72 2.09 -0.37 -4.82
CA LEU A 72 1.20 -0.77 -3.74
C LEU A 72 1.41 0.22 -2.60
N ARG A 73 0.35 0.49 -1.85
CA ARG A 73 0.45 1.16 -0.56
C ARG A 73 -0.69 0.67 0.30
N TYR A 74 -0.46 0.49 1.58
CA TYR A 74 -1.52 0.17 2.51
C TYR A 74 -1.27 0.85 3.84
N GLY A 75 -2.32 0.92 4.63
CA GLY A 75 -2.31 1.61 5.90
C GLY A 75 -3.57 1.30 6.69
N PHE A 76 -3.71 1.99 7.82
CA PHE A 76 -4.87 1.83 8.68
C PHE A 76 -5.82 3.01 8.58
N ALA A 77 -7.12 2.73 8.60
CA ALA A 77 -8.15 3.72 8.83
C ALA A 77 -9.37 3.03 9.44
N ARG A 78 -10.01 3.68 10.42
CA ARG A 78 -11.23 3.16 11.04
C ARG A 78 -12.34 2.96 9.99
N PRO A 79 -13.32 2.06 10.22
CA PRO A 79 -14.34 1.74 9.22
C PRO A 79 -15.19 2.92 8.74
N ASP A 80 -15.37 3.93 9.60
CA ASP A 80 -16.12 5.16 9.37
C ASP A 80 -15.34 6.24 8.62
N VAL A 81 -14.01 6.13 8.54
CA VAL A 81 -13.15 7.09 7.82
C VAL A 81 -13.23 6.84 6.32
N ARG A 82 -13.54 7.90 5.56
CA ARG A 82 -13.51 7.85 4.10
C ARG A 82 -12.04 7.90 3.63
N VAL A 83 -11.67 6.94 2.80
CA VAL A 83 -10.34 6.87 2.19
C VAL A 83 -10.43 7.10 0.69
N THR A 84 -9.72 8.11 0.18
CA THR A 84 -9.57 8.35 -1.26
C THR A 84 -8.10 8.56 -1.60
N ALA A 85 -7.65 8.06 -2.74
CA ALA A 85 -6.26 8.19 -3.16
C ALA A 85 -6.16 8.70 -4.60
N TRP A 86 -5.15 9.50 -4.89
CA TRP A 86 -4.85 10.02 -6.22
C TRP A 86 -3.34 10.24 -6.37
N ARG A 87 -2.85 10.27 -7.60
CA ARG A 87 -1.44 10.50 -7.90
C ARG A 87 -1.17 11.99 -8.13
N ALA A 88 0.10 12.38 -8.21
CA ALA A 88 0.51 13.75 -8.54
C ALA A 88 0.02 14.26 -9.92
N ASP A 89 -0.34 13.36 -10.84
CA ASP A 89 -0.99 13.68 -12.10
C ASP A 89 -2.53 13.76 -12.03
N ASP A 90 -3.08 13.89 -10.82
CA ASP A 90 -4.52 14.03 -10.52
C ASP A 90 -5.38 12.81 -10.92
N VAL A 91 -4.76 11.67 -11.28
CA VAL A 91 -5.49 10.44 -11.57
C VAL A 91 -5.82 9.72 -10.28
N ASP A 92 -7.10 9.38 -10.11
CA ASP A 92 -7.59 8.62 -8.95
C ASP A 92 -7.02 7.19 -8.93
N VAL A 93 -6.70 6.73 -7.72
CA VAL A 93 -6.15 5.40 -7.45
C VAL A 93 -7.22 4.55 -6.74
N PRO A 94 -7.53 3.34 -7.23
CA PRO A 94 -8.48 2.45 -6.57
C PRO A 94 -8.02 2.10 -5.15
N VAL A 95 -8.95 2.19 -4.18
CA VAL A 95 -8.73 1.80 -2.79
C VAL A 95 -9.63 0.62 -2.43
N THR A 96 -9.01 -0.43 -1.91
CA THR A 96 -9.66 -1.62 -1.36
C THR A 96 -9.68 -1.53 0.17
N ARG A 97 -10.77 -1.97 0.80
CA ARG A 97 -10.94 -2.00 2.26
C ARG A 97 -10.96 -3.45 2.75
N LEU A 98 -10.29 -3.71 3.88
CA LEU A 98 -10.29 -5.01 4.55
C LEU A 98 -10.14 -4.82 6.06
N GLY A 99 -11.23 -4.97 6.83
CA GLY A 99 -11.23 -4.57 8.23
C GLY A 99 -10.82 -3.11 8.41
N HIS A 100 -9.74 -2.85 9.16
CA HIS A 100 -9.19 -1.50 9.34
C HIS A 100 -8.11 -1.14 8.32
N LEU A 101 -7.81 -2.01 7.35
CA LEU A 101 -6.86 -1.74 6.29
C LEU A 101 -7.51 -0.94 5.16
N TRP A 102 -6.76 0.02 4.62
CA TRP A 102 -6.92 0.47 3.23
C TRP A 102 -5.73 -0.01 2.42
N ILE A 103 -5.97 -0.38 1.16
CA ILE A 103 -4.96 -0.91 0.25
C ILE A 103 -5.18 -0.22 -1.11
N ALA A 104 -4.16 0.44 -1.62
CA ALA A 104 -4.13 1.11 -2.91
C ALA A 104 -3.13 0.42 -3.82
N GLU A 105 -3.55 0.02 -5.02
CA GLU A 105 -2.69 -0.63 -6.00
C GLU A 105 -2.96 -0.06 -7.39
N TRP A 106 -1.91 0.33 -8.11
CA TRP A 106 -2.04 1.01 -9.40
C TRP A 106 -0.81 0.81 -10.30
N ARG A 107 -0.91 1.20 -11.58
CA ARG A 107 0.24 1.30 -12.50
C ARG A 107 0.58 2.75 -12.81
N SER A 108 1.85 3.12 -12.72
CA SER A 108 2.35 4.43 -13.16
C SER A 108 3.88 4.45 -13.27
N ALA A 109 4.44 5.48 -13.90
CA ALA A 109 5.80 5.89 -13.58
C ALA A 109 5.89 6.28 -12.09
N ALA A 110 7.09 6.29 -11.52
CA ALA A 110 7.27 6.76 -10.15
C ALA A 110 6.76 8.20 -10.02
N GLN A 111 5.87 8.45 -9.05
CA GLN A 111 5.33 9.77 -8.69
C GLN A 111 4.66 9.69 -7.31
N PRO A 112 4.54 10.82 -6.57
CA PRO A 112 3.86 10.85 -5.28
C PRO A 112 2.43 10.30 -5.34
N LEU A 113 2.03 9.63 -4.26
CA LEU A 113 0.64 9.25 -3.99
C LEU A 113 0.10 10.13 -2.88
N PHE A 114 -1.08 10.69 -3.09
CA PHE A 114 -1.84 11.40 -2.06
C PHE A 114 -2.98 10.51 -1.58
N VAL A 115 -3.20 10.49 -0.27
CA VAL A 115 -4.31 9.76 0.36
C VAL A 115 -5.01 10.70 1.32
N ALA A 116 -6.29 10.98 1.07
CA ALA A 116 -7.15 11.64 2.04
C ALA A 116 -7.80 10.60 2.95
N LEU A 117 -7.70 10.86 4.26
CA LEU A 117 -8.39 10.18 5.35
C LEU A 117 -9.32 11.21 5.98
N ASP A 118 -10.58 11.23 5.53
CA ASP A 118 -11.51 12.34 5.75
C ASP A 118 -10.88 13.70 5.35
N ASP A 119 -10.59 14.57 6.32
CA ASP A 119 -10.04 15.92 6.10
C ASP A 119 -8.49 15.96 6.11
N GLU A 120 -7.83 14.88 6.49
CA GLU A 120 -6.36 14.81 6.53
C GLU A 120 -5.82 14.25 5.21
N VAL A 121 -4.93 14.99 4.55
CA VAL A 121 -4.25 14.54 3.33
C VAL A 121 -2.82 14.16 3.66
N LEU A 122 -2.49 12.92 3.35
CA LEU A 122 -1.15 12.37 3.47
C LEU A 122 -0.47 12.33 2.10
N GLU A 123 0.76 12.83 2.05
CA GLU A 123 1.64 12.69 0.89
C GLU A 123 2.61 11.52 1.14
N PHE A 124 2.57 10.54 0.24
CA PHE A 124 3.53 9.46 0.20
C PHE A 124 4.52 9.73 -0.92
N GLU A 125 5.67 10.27 -0.54
CA GLU A 125 6.79 10.40 -1.45
C GLU A 125 7.32 9.02 -1.85
N VAL A 126 7.57 8.86 -3.14
CA VAL A 126 8.36 7.72 -3.61
C VAL A 126 9.82 8.14 -3.45
N PHE A 127 10.54 7.52 -2.51
CA PHE A 127 11.94 7.83 -2.26
C PHE A 127 12.85 6.73 -2.84
N ARG A 128 13.99 7.14 -3.40
CA ARG A 128 15.10 6.22 -3.71
C ARG A 128 16.01 6.20 -2.49
N PRO A 129 16.22 5.05 -1.84
CA PRO A 129 17.16 4.99 -0.72
C PRO A 129 18.57 5.45 -1.12
N ASP A 130 19.20 6.26 -0.29
CA ASP A 130 20.52 6.88 -0.57
C ASP A 130 21.67 5.86 -0.72
N TYR A 131 21.49 4.64 -0.23
CA TYR A 131 22.47 3.55 -0.40
C TYR A 131 22.41 2.92 -1.80
N LEU A 132 21.39 3.21 -2.61
CA LEU A 132 21.32 2.75 -3.99
C LEU A 132 22.16 3.66 -4.91
N PRO A 133 22.73 3.11 -6.01
CA PRO A 133 23.41 3.95 -7.01
C PRO A 133 22.45 5.00 -7.59
N PRO A 134 22.96 6.08 -8.20
CA PRO A 134 22.12 7.11 -8.82
C PRO A 134 21.04 6.52 -9.73
N ALA A 135 19.88 7.18 -9.76
CA ALA A 135 18.76 6.77 -10.61
C ALA A 135 19.20 6.65 -12.08
N ARG A 136 18.77 5.56 -12.75
CA ARG A 136 19.05 5.35 -14.17
C ARG A 136 18.19 6.25 -15.04
N VAL A 137 17.02 6.63 -14.53
CA VAL A 137 16.05 7.50 -15.17
C VAL A 137 15.75 8.67 -14.23
N PRO A 138 15.83 9.93 -14.67
CA PRO A 138 15.52 11.06 -13.83
C PRO A 138 14.06 11.03 -13.40
N PHE A 139 13.83 10.99 -12.09
CA PHE A 139 12.53 11.19 -11.48
C PHE A 139 12.38 12.69 -11.18
N VAL A 140 11.43 13.34 -11.86
CA VAL A 140 11.10 14.74 -11.57
C VAL A 140 10.03 14.73 -10.49
N ARG A 141 10.37 15.27 -9.33
CA ARG A 141 9.38 15.62 -8.30
C ARG A 141 8.49 16.72 -8.89
N THR A 142 7.32 16.35 -9.40
CA THR A 142 6.28 17.34 -9.70
C THR A 142 5.78 17.88 -8.36
N ALA A 143 5.78 19.22 -8.23
CA ALA A 143 5.22 19.85 -7.04
C ALA A 143 3.76 19.43 -6.87
N PRO A 144 3.24 19.36 -5.63
CA PRO A 144 1.82 19.10 -5.41
C PRO A 144 0.99 20.13 -6.19
N ASN A 145 0.04 19.65 -6.98
CA ASN A 145 -1.11 20.48 -7.37
C ASN A 145 -2.06 20.44 -6.17
N PRO A 146 -2.27 21.55 -5.43
CA PRO A 146 -3.43 21.60 -4.56
C PRO A 146 -4.60 21.62 -5.53
N ARG A 147 -5.40 20.54 -5.61
CA ARG A 147 -6.73 20.68 -6.21
C ARG A 147 -7.36 21.90 -5.51
N GLY A 148 -7.51 23.00 -6.26
CA GLY A 148 -7.51 24.37 -5.75
C GLY A 148 -8.62 24.76 -4.80
#